data_AF-A0AAW7WES1-F1
#
_entry.id   AF-A0AAW7WES1-F1
#
_cell.length_a   1.000
_cell.length_b   1.000
_cell.length_c   1.000
_cell.angle_alpha   90.00
_cell.angle_beta   90.00
_cell.angle_gamma   90.00
#
_symmetry.space_group_name_H-M   'P 1'
#
loop_
_entity.id
_entity.type
_entity.pdbx_description
1 polymer ?
#
loop_
_entity_poly.entity_id
_entity_poly.type
_entity_poly.pdbx_seq_one_letter_code
_entity_poly.pdbx_strand_id
1 'polypeptide(L)' 'MTDTFELNGRQIVLKASSDRVVAERVMRHIQRRIDEDDWRPYRSQTDALRAWARLGGIRVQVLEALNLL' A
#
# COMPACT_ATOMS: atom_id res chain seq x y z
N MET A 1 -8.46 2.38 21.66
CA MET A 1 -8.03 3.58 20.92
C MET A 1 -7.62 3.12 19.54
N THR A 2 -8.23 3.67 18.49
CA THR A 2 -7.83 3.37 17.12
C THR A 2 -6.58 4.19 16.84
N ASP A 3 -5.44 3.52 16.69
CA ASP A 3 -4.19 4.20 16.36
C ASP A 3 -4.17 4.47 14.86
N THR A 4 -3.63 5.62 14.45
CA THR A 4 -3.60 6.04 13.05
C THR A 4 -2.22 6.53 12.65
N PHE A 5 -1.85 6.25 11.41
CA PHE A 5 -0.59 6.67 10.82
C PHE A 5 -0.88 7.51 9.57
N GLU A 6 -0.33 8.72 9.52
CA GLU A 6 -0.50 9.59 8.36
C GLU A 6 0.49 9.23 7.25
N LEU A 7 -0.03 9.03 6.04
CA LEU A 7 0.74 8.82 4.83
C LEU A 7 0.16 9.69 3.71
N ASN A 8 0.97 10.59 3.14
CA ASN A 8 0.57 11.51 2.06
C ASN A 8 -0.75 12.26 2.35
N GLY A 9 -0.95 12.71 3.59
CA GLY A 9 -2.17 13.40 4.01
C GLY A 9 -3.41 12.50 4.17
N ARG A 10 -3.28 11.17 4.03
CA ARG A 10 -4.34 10.20 4.37
C ARG A 10 -4.00 9.47 5.67
N GLN A 11 -5.02 9.18 6.47
CA GLN A 11 -4.89 8.42 7.71
C GLN A 11 -5.04 6.92 7.44
N ILE A 12 -4.04 6.13 7.83
CA ILE A 12 -4.07 4.67 7.82
C ILE A 12 -4.45 4.18 9.22
N VAL A 13 -5.54 3.43 9.31
CA VAL A 13 -6.02 2.78 10.53
C VAL A 13 -5.14 1.60 10.88
N LEU A 14 -4.55 1.63 12.08
CA LEU A 14 -3.75 0.57 12.67
C LEU A 14 -4.59 -0.25 13.65
N LYS A 15 -4.62 -1.56 13.45
CA LYS A 15 -5.31 -2.54 14.32
C LYS A 15 -4.36 -3.22 15.30
N ALA A 16 -3.06 -3.25 14.98
CA ALA A 16 -1.99 -3.75 15.85
C ALA A 16 -0.78 -2.82 15.78
N SER A 17 0.08 -2.84 16.81
CA SER A 17 1.32 -2.05 16.85
C SER A 17 2.27 -2.36 15.67
N SER A 18 2.24 -3.59 15.18
CA SER A 18 3.03 -4.03 14.02
C SER A 18 2.55 -3.43 12.68
N ASP A 19 1.33 -2.95 12.61
CA ASP A 19 0.72 -2.49 11.35
C ASP A 19 1.50 -1.33 10.75
N ARG A 20 2.03 -0.42 11.58
CA ARG A 20 2.85 0.69 11.08
C ARG A 20 4.05 0.19 10.27
N VAL A 21 4.79 -0.79 10.80
CA VAL A 21 5.95 -1.37 10.12
C VAL A 21 5.54 -2.08 8.82
N VAL A 22 4.37 -2.71 8.82
CA VAL A 22 3.80 -3.34 7.61
C VAL A 22 3.41 -2.29 6.57
N ALA A 23 2.74 -1.20 6.96
CA ALA A 23 2.37 -0.10 6.07
C ALA A 23 3.60 0.51 5.39
N GLU A 24 4.63 0.84 6.17
CA GLU A 24 5.89 1.40 5.66
C GLU A 24 6.61 0.42 4.71
N ARG A 25 6.57 -0.88 4.99
CA ARG A 25 7.16 -1.90 4.10
C ARG A 25 6.39 -2.02 2.79
N VAL A 26 5.06 -2.02 2.85
CA VAL A 26 4.19 -2.08 1.67
C VAL A 26 4.38 -0.83 0.81
N MET A 27 4.42 0.36 1.44
CA MET A 27 4.69 1.63 0.76
C MET A 27 6.01 1.59 0.00
N ARG A 28 7.12 1.23 0.68
CA ARG A 28 8.44 1.11 0.05
C ARG A 28 8.45 0.10 -1.10
N HIS A 29 7.77 -1.03 -0.93
CA HIS A 29 7.68 -2.03 -1.99
C HIS A 29 6.97 -1.49 -3.24
N ILE A 30 5.83 -0.82 -3.06
CA ILE A 30 5.05 -0.26 -4.16
C ILE A 30 5.80 0.89 -4.84
N GLN A 31 6.38 1.80 -4.06
CA GLN A 31 7.14 2.92 -4.62
C GLN A 31 8.31 2.43 -5.47
N ARG A 32 9.07 1.45 -4.97
CA ARG A 32 10.16 0.83 -5.75
C ARG A 32 9.66 0.23 -7.06
N ARG A 33 8.50 -0.41 -7.07
CA ARG A 33 7.89 -1.00 -8.28
C ARG A 33 7.51 0.08 -9.31
N ILE A 34 7.01 1.22 -8.83
CA ILE A 34 6.73 2.40 -9.67
C ILE A 34 8.01 2.96 -10.25
N ASP A 35 9.02 3.19 -9.40
CA ASP A 35 10.28 3.82 -9.79
C ASP A 35 11.08 2.95 -10.78
N GLU A 36 11.04 1.63 -10.62
CA GLU A 36 11.72 0.66 -11.50
C GLU A 36 10.87 0.26 -12.73
N ASP A 37 9.60 0.67 -12.80
CA ASP A 37 8.60 0.17 -13.76
C ASP A 37 8.53 -1.37 -13.84
N ASP A 38 8.81 -2.06 -12.73
CA ASP A 38 8.88 -3.52 -12.67
C ASP A 38 7.59 -4.14 -12.11
N TRP A 39 6.66 -4.50 -13.00
CA TRP A 39 5.37 -5.07 -12.62
C TRP A 39 5.31 -6.59 -12.56
N ARG A 40 6.44 -7.30 -12.72
CA ARG A 40 6.43 -8.77 -12.74
C ARG A 40 5.96 -9.37 -11.40
N PRO A 41 5.17 -10.46 -11.42
CA PRO A 41 4.80 -11.27 -12.58
C PRO A 41 3.52 -10.80 -13.31
N TYR A 42 2.97 -9.64 -12.95
CA TYR A 42 1.78 -9.09 -13.59
C TYR A 42 2.11 -8.56 -14.99
N ARG A 43 1.09 -8.54 -15.85
CA ARG A 43 1.22 -8.04 -17.23
C ARG A 43 1.32 -6.53 -17.32
N SER A 44 0.82 -5.82 -16.31
CA SER A 44 0.77 -4.36 -16.25
C SER A 44 0.71 -3.85 -14.81
N GLN A 45 1.00 -2.57 -14.61
CA GLN A 45 0.77 -1.87 -13.35
C GLN A 45 -0.68 -2.04 -12.88
N THR A 46 -1.66 -1.82 -13.77
CA THR A 46 -3.09 -1.93 -13.44
C THR A 46 -3.45 -3.31 -12.90
N ASP A 47 -2.90 -4.37 -13.49
CA ASP A 47 -3.13 -5.75 -13.01
C ASP A 47 -2.51 -5.99 -11.64
N ALA A 48 -1.31 -5.45 -11.41
CA ALA A 48 -0.64 -5.51 -10.10
C ALA A 48 -1.46 -4.80 -9.02
N LEU A 49 -1.87 -3.55 -9.27
CA LEU A 49 -2.65 -2.74 -8.34
C LEU A 49 -4.00 -3.41 -8.01
N ARG A 50 -4.71 -3.95 -9.01
CA ARG A 50 -5.95 -4.71 -8.81
C ARG A 50 -5.73 -5.96 -7.95
N ALA A 51 -4.67 -6.72 -8.22
CA ALA A 51 -4.35 -7.92 -7.45
C ALA A 51 -4.03 -7.57 -5.99
N TRP A 52 -3.27 -6.49 -5.77
CA TRP A 52 -2.93 -5.99 -4.43
C TRP A 52 -4.15 -5.46 -3.68
N ALA A 53 -5.05 -4.76 -4.34
CA ALA A 53 -6.28 -4.24 -3.76
C ALA A 53 -7.20 -5.36 -3.25
N ARG A 54 -7.29 -6.50 -3.98
CA ARG A 54 -8.10 -7.66 -3.57
C ARG A 54 -7.67 -8.29 -2.25
N LEU A 55 -6.42 -8.08 -1.82
CA LEU A 55 -5.94 -8.58 -0.53
C LEU A 55 -6.52 -7.79 0.66
N GLY A 56 -7.06 -6.60 0.43
CA GLY A 56 -7.69 -5.79 1.45
C GLY A 56 -6.72 -5.24 2.51
N GLY A 57 -7.31 -4.78 3.61
CA GLY A 57 -6.59 -4.39 4.82
C GLY A 57 -5.62 -3.22 4.60
N ILE A 58 -4.48 -3.29 5.28
CA ILE A 58 -3.49 -2.20 5.28
C ILE A 58 -2.92 -1.91 3.89
N ARG A 59 -2.90 -2.90 2.99
CA ARG A 59 -2.40 -2.74 1.63
C ARG A 59 -3.31 -1.83 0.81
N VAL A 60 -4.63 -1.95 0.95
CA VAL A 60 -5.59 -1.04 0.28
C VAL A 60 -5.42 0.39 0.79
N GLN A 61 -5.34 0.57 2.12
CA GLN A 61 -5.14 1.90 2.71
C GLN A 61 -3.84 2.56 2.22
N VAL A 62 -2.76 1.79 2.06
CA VAL A 62 -1.51 2.30 1.48
C VAL A 62 -1.68 2.67 0.00
N LEU A 63 -2.38 1.85 -0.79
CA LEU A 63 -2.64 2.15 -2.20
C LEU A 63 -3.45 3.44 -2.37
N GLU A 64 -4.49 3.61 -1.56
CA GLU A 64 -5.28 4.83 -1.47
C GLU A 64 -4.43 6.04 -1.08
N ALA A 65 -3.58 5.91 -0.04
CA ALA A 65 -2.66 6.97 0.39
C ALA A 65 -1.63 7.35 -0.68
N LEU A 66 -1.23 6.41 -1.55
CA LEU A 66 -0.37 6.67 -2.69
C LEU A 66 -1.13 7.20 -3.93
N ASN A 67 -2.46 7.41 -3.84
CA ASN A 67 -3.33 7.77 -4.96
C ASN A 67 -3.27 6.77 -6.14
N LEU A 68 -3.13 5.49 -5.83
CA LEU A 68 -3.12 4.38 -6.81
C LEU A 68 -4.48 3.67 -6.93
N LEU A 69 -5.43 4.04 -6.05
CA LEU A 69 -6.84 3.67 -6.04
C LEU A 69 -7.66 4.92 -5.70
#